data_AF-A0A0F9LZ90-F1
#
_entry.id   AF-A0A0F9LZ90-F1
#
_cell.length_a   1.000
_cell.length_b   1.000
_cell.length_c   1.000
_cell.angle_alpha   90.00
_cell.angle_beta   90.00
_cell.angle_gamma   90.00
#
_symmetry.space_group_name_H-M   'P 1'
#
loop_
_entity.id
_entity.type
_entity.pdbx_description
1 polymer ?
#
loop_
_entity_poly.entity_id
_entity_poly.type
_entity_poly.pdbx_seq_one_letter_code
_entity_poly.pdbx_strand_id
1 'polypeptide(L)'
;MKSSAERHEEYKPFFALSGIPVNKEKMMAPKFRAWHIKRKEMYPVEGLLYLSKDPRAIIFRDGLYRNPLPFGGENPRLILMQFSDQKDKDGDRVAAGDIVDFEYGIGIVFQDEKTSSFKIEFDTDVDNLWLYCPDVDNCLKIIGNIYGNRDLIPTWYR
;
A
#
# COMPACT_ATOMS: atom_id res chain seq x y z
N MET A 1 -18.48 -26.78 23.67
CA MET A 1 -17.62 -26.13 22.66
C MET A 1 -18.51 -25.19 21.85
N LYS A 2 -18.23 -23.88 21.86
CA LYS A 2 -19.01 -22.91 21.06
C LYS A 2 -18.75 -23.13 19.57
N SER A 3 -19.79 -22.90 18.76
CA SER A 3 -19.74 -23.05 17.30
C SER A 3 -18.80 -22.03 16.66
N SER A 4 -18.35 -22.30 15.43
CA SER A 4 -17.46 -21.39 14.70
C SER A 4 -18.08 -20.01 14.46
N ALA A 5 -19.41 -19.91 14.39
CA ALA A 5 -20.15 -18.66 14.24
C ALA A 5 -20.12 -17.83 15.54
N GLU A 6 -20.22 -18.47 16.70
CA GLU A 6 -20.20 -17.81 18.01
C GLU A 6 -18.81 -17.24 18.40
N ARG A 7 -17.75 -17.65 17.71
CA ARG A 7 -16.38 -17.11 17.93
C ARG A 7 -16.10 -15.82 17.14
N HIS A 8 -16.90 -15.51 16.13
CA HIS A 8 -16.73 -14.28 15.34
C HIS A 8 -17.31 -13.03 16.04
N GLU A 9 -18.19 -13.19 17.03
CA GLU A 9 -18.73 -12.07 17.82
C GLU A 9 -17.77 -11.54 18.90
N GLU A 10 -16.69 -12.27 19.21
CA GLU A 10 -15.76 -11.91 20.29
C GLU A 10 -14.57 -11.04 19.84
N TYR A 11 -14.37 -10.83 18.54
CA TYR A 11 -13.36 -9.91 18.03
C TYR A 11 -13.88 -8.47 18.01
N LYS A 12 -13.85 -7.81 19.17
CA LYS A 12 -13.94 -6.35 19.24
C LYS A 12 -12.57 -5.76 18.85
N PRO A 13 -12.48 -4.89 17.83
CA PRO A 13 -11.23 -4.21 17.51
C PRO A 13 -10.77 -3.38 18.72
N PHE A 14 -9.45 -3.29 18.92
CA PHE A 14 -8.80 -2.64 20.08
C PHE A 14 -9.33 -1.23 20.40
N PHE A 15 -9.78 -0.49 19.37
CA PHE A 15 -10.40 0.83 19.50
C PHE A 15 -11.75 0.87 20.25
N ALA A 16 -12.41 -0.28 20.45
CA ALA A 16 -13.67 -0.36 21.19
C ALA A 16 -13.49 -0.30 22.72
N LEU A 17 -12.25 -0.36 23.23
CA LEU A 17 -11.94 -0.35 24.67
C LEU A 17 -11.63 1.05 25.22
N SER A 18 -11.42 2.06 24.36
CA SER A 18 -10.96 3.40 24.77
C SER A 18 -12.08 4.40 25.05
N GLY A 19 -13.36 4.02 24.89
CA GLY A 19 -14.49 4.93 25.11
C GLY A 19 -14.57 6.11 24.12
N ILE A 20 -13.70 6.15 23.12
CA ILE A 20 -13.76 7.15 22.04
C ILE A 20 -14.87 6.71 21.07
N PRO A 21 -15.85 7.57 20.74
CA PRO A 21 -16.84 7.25 19.72
C PRO A 21 -16.13 7.06 18.37
N VAL A 22 -15.92 5.81 17.97
CA VAL A 22 -15.36 5.46 16.68
C VAL A 22 -16.47 5.62 15.64
N ASN A 23 -16.37 6.66 14.81
CA ASN A 23 -17.23 6.79 13.64
C ASN A 23 -16.89 5.63 12.67
N LYS A 24 -17.71 4.58 12.69
CA LYS A 24 -17.53 3.35 11.92
C LYS A 24 -17.50 3.58 10.40
N GLU A 25 -18.03 4.71 9.92
CA GLU A 25 -18.09 5.03 8.49
C GLU A 25 -16.74 5.47 7.88
N LYS A 26 -15.71 5.74 8.70
CA LYS A 26 -14.44 6.32 8.22
C LYS A 26 -13.17 5.50 8.47
N MET A 27 -13.24 4.33 9.10
CA MET A 27 -12.06 3.46 9.26
C MET A 27 -11.86 2.61 8.00
N MET A 28 -10.93 3.00 7.14
CA MET A 28 -10.44 2.12 6.09
C MET A 28 -9.39 1.16 6.66
N ALA A 29 -9.62 -0.14 6.47
CA ALA A 29 -8.60 -1.14 6.73
C ALA A 29 -7.42 -0.94 5.75
N PRO A 30 -6.16 -1.11 6.21
CA PRO A 30 -5.00 -1.07 5.32
C PRO A 30 -5.17 -2.07 4.16
N LYS A 31 -4.99 -1.58 2.94
CA LYS A 31 -4.97 -2.40 1.73
C LYS A 31 -3.55 -2.48 1.18
N PHE A 32 -3.24 -3.60 0.55
CA PHE A 32 -1.92 -3.84 -0.02
C PHE A 32 -2.02 -4.41 -1.43
N ARG A 33 -0.98 -4.15 -2.22
CA ARG A 33 -0.65 -4.89 -3.43
C ARG A 33 0.76 -5.45 -3.28
N ALA A 34 1.08 -6.50 -4.03
CA ALA A 34 2.37 -7.16 -3.95
C ALA A 34 3.00 -7.33 -5.32
N TRP A 35 4.27 -6.95 -5.42
CA TRP A 35 5.10 -7.30 -6.57
C TRP A 35 5.71 -8.68 -6.38
N HIS A 36 5.46 -9.61 -7.31
CA HIS A 36 6.06 -10.93 -7.27
C HIS A 36 7.45 -10.93 -7.94
N ILE A 37 8.51 -11.06 -7.15
CA ILE A 37 9.90 -10.82 -7.58
C ILE A 37 10.33 -11.68 -8.78
N LYS A 38 10.00 -12.98 -8.77
CA LYS A 38 10.36 -13.92 -9.85
C LYS A 38 9.48 -13.80 -11.09
N ARG A 39 8.18 -13.51 -10.92
CA ARG A 39 7.21 -13.47 -12.02
C ARG A 39 7.16 -12.12 -12.71
N LYS A 40 7.60 -11.05 -12.02
CA LYS A 40 7.53 -9.67 -12.50
C LYS A 40 6.09 -9.23 -12.78
N GLU A 41 5.19 -9.57 -11.85
CA GLU A 41 3.76 -9.27 -11.94
C GLU A 41 3.25 -8.67 -10.62
N MET A 42 2.24 -7.80 -10.71
CA MET A 42 1.56 -7.20 -9.56
C MET A 42 0.32 -8.03 -9.21
N TYR A 43 0.12 -8.28 -7.91
CA TYR A 43 -1.08 -8.98 -7.42
C TYR A 43 -1.77 -8.21 -6.30
N PRO A 44 -3.11 -8.25 -6.23
CA PRO A 44 -3.83 -7.82 -5.04
C PRO A 44 -3.50 -8.73 -3.85
N VAL A 45 -3.39 -8.14 -2.67
CA VAL A 45 -3.17 -8.87 -1.41
C VAL A 45 -4.49 -8.92 -0.65
N GLU A 46 -4.90 -10.12 -0.33
CA GLU A 46 -6.18 -10.41 0.34
C GLU A 46 -6.02 -10.54 1.85
N GLY A 47 -4.81 -10.86 2.31
CA GLY A 47 -4.52 -11.00 3.72
C GLY A 47 -3.03 -11.10 4.01
N LEU A 48 -2.67 -10.66 5.21
CA LEU A 48 -1.33 -10.81 5.76
C LEU A 48 -1.38 -11.82 6.91
N LEU A 49 -0.38 -12.69 6.94
CA LEU A 49 -0.24 -13.77 7.89
C LEU A 49 1.12 -13.63 8.58
N TYR A 50 1.07 -13.17 9.83
CA TYR A 50 2.26 -13.01 10.67
C TYR A 50 2.47 -14.29 11.49
N LEU A 51 2.93 -15.36 10.83
CA LEU A 51 3.36 -16.58 11.51
C LEU A 51 4.79 -16.37 12.03
N SER A 52 4.95 -15.70 13.16
CA SER A 52 6.26 -15.42 13.80
C SER A 52 7.27 -14.77 12.83
N LYS A 53 8.56 -15.17 12.85
CA LYS A 53 9.68 -14.52 12.15
C LYS A 53 9.59 -14.51 10.60
N ASP A 54 8.61 -15.18 10.00
CA ASP A 54 8.44 -15.29 8.54
C ASP A 54 7.04 -14.79 8.13
N PRO A 55 6.88 -13.48 7.90
CA PRO A 55 5.59 -12.91 7.53
C PRO A 55 5.25 -13.22 6.06
N ARG A 56 3.99 -13.61 5.82
CA ARG A 56 3.50 -14.09 4.51
C ARG A 56 2.24 -13.37 4.06
N ALA A 57 2.06 -13.25 2.75
CA ALA A 57 0.89 -12.62 2.15
C ALA A 57 0.12 -13.62 1.29
N ILE A 58 -1.20 -13.58 1.40
CA ILE A 58 -2.13 -14.30 0.53
C ILE A 58 -2.44 -13.40 -0.65
N ILE A 59 -2.12 -13.86 -1.86
CA ILE A 59 -2.38 -13.13 -3.09
C ILE A 59 -3.47 -13.82 -3.91
N PHE A 60 -4.24 -13.03 -4.65
CA PHE A 60 -5.25 -13.53 -5.57
C PHE A 60 -4.72 -13.53 -7.00
N ARG A 61 -4.86 -14.66 -7.70
CA ARG A 61 -4.37 -14.84 -9.07
C ARG A 61 -5.28 -15.78 -9.85
N ASP A 62 -5.63 -15.42 -11.08
CA ASP A 62 -6.42 -16.26 -11.98
C ASP A 62 -7.75 -16.74 -11.35
N GLY A 63 -8.38 -15.91 -10.51
CA GLY A 63 -9.59 -16.30 -9.78
C GLY A 63 -9.36 -17.15 -8.53
N LEU A 64 -8.10 -17.44 -8.16
CA LEU A 64 -7.76 -18.36 -7.08
C LEU A 64 -6.81 -17.74 -6.05
N TYR A 65 -7.07 -18.04 -4.78
CA TYR A 65 -6.13 -17.78 -3.69
C TYR A 65 -4.92 -18.70 -3.81
N ARG A 66 -3.72 -18.12 -3.77
CA ARG A 66 -2.47 -18.88 -3.75
C ARG A 66 -2.03 -19.15 -2.32
N ASN A 67 -1.18 -20.18 -2.15
CA ASN A 67 -0.48 -20.42 -0.89
C ASN A 67 0.22 -19.14 -0.42
N PRO A 68 0.17 -18.82 0.89
CA PRO A 68 0.83 -17.63 1.41
C PRO A 68 2.32 -17.59 1.03
N LEU A 69 2.76 -16.48 0.45
CA LEU A 69 4.15 -16.29 0.02
C LEU A 69 4.88 -15.34 0.98
N PRO A 70 6.16 -15.58 1.29
CA PRO A 70 6.92 -14.71 2.17
C PRO A 70 7.14 -13.33 1.54
N PHE A 71 6.99 -12.28 2.33
CA PHE A 71 7.28 -10.89 1.93
C PHE A 71 8.33 -10.20 2.81
N GLY A 72 8.78 -10.86 3.88
CA GLY A 72 9.89 -10.42 4.72
C GLY A 72 10.88 -11.57 4.99
N GLY A 73 11.88 -11.31 5.84
CA GLY A 73 12.91 -12.30 6.19
C GLY A 73 14.00 -12.46 5.12
N GLU A 74 14.76 -13.56 5.20
CA GLU A 74 15.97 -13.80 4.40
C GLU A 74 15.68 -14.10 2.92
N ASN A 75 14.46 -14.54 2.57
CA ASN A 75 14.13 -14.97 1.20
C ASN A 75 12.72 -14.53 0.79
N PRO A 76 12.47 -13.21 0.68
CA PRO A 76 11.18 -12.70 0.27
C PRO A 76 10.88 -13.12 -1.17
N ARG A 77 9.63 -13.49 -1.45
CA ARG A 77 9.12 -13.74 -2.81
C ARG A 77 8.26 -12.59 -3.32
N LEU A 78 7.76 -11.78 -2.39
CA LEU A 78 6.89 -10.64 -2.63
C LEU A 78 7.51 -9.37 -2.03
N ILE A 79 7.20 -8.24 -2.64
CA ILE A 79 7.40 -6.92 -2.05
C ILE A 79 6.03 -6.29 -1.85
N LEU A 80 5.69 -5.93 -0.61
CA LEU A 80 4.42 -5.28 -0.29
C LEU A 80 4.49 -3.78 -0.54
N MET A 81 3.40 -3.25 -1.06
CA MET A 81 3.15 -1.82 -1.17
C MET A 81 1.79 -1.53 -0.54
N GLN A 82 1.77 -0.61 0.41
CA GLN A 82 0.55 -0.16 1.06
C GLN A 82 -0.15 0.89 0.21
N PHE A 83 -1.46 0.77 0.06
CA PHE A 83 -2.29 1.84 -0.48
C PHE A 83 -2.48 2.95 0.55
N SER A 84 -2.34 4.18 0.11
CA SER A 84 -2.85 5.35 0.80
C SER A 84 -4.37 5.43 0.68
N ASP A 85 -4.97 6.38 1.39
CA ASP A 85 -6.38 6.71 1.28
C ASP A 85 -6.68 7.79 0.24
N GLN A 86 -5.63 8.32 -0.41
CA GLN A 86 -5.74 9.29 -1.49
C GLN A 86 -6.00 8.60 -2.82
N LYS A 87 -6.70 9.33 -3.69
CA LYS A 87 -6.96 8.92 -5.07
C LYS A 87 -6.29 9.87 -6.02
N ASP A 88 -5.87 9.36 -7.17
CA ASP A 88 -5.46 10.18 -8.27
C ASP A 88 -6.68 10.78 -9.00
N LYS A 89 -6.42 11.60 -10.03
CA LYS A 89 -7.47 12.27 -10.81
C LYS A 89 -8.41 11.32 -11.56
N ASP A 90 -7.96 10.10 -11.84
CA ASP A 90 -8.75 9.07 -12.53
C ASP A 90 -9.55 8.21 -11.53
N GLY A 91 -9.36 8.44 -10.22
CA GLY A 91 -10.08 7.81 -9.13
C GLY A 91 -9.41 6.56 -8.55
N ASP A 92 -8.21 6.23 -9.02
CA ASP A 92 -7.42 5.09 -8.57
C ASP A 92 -6.70 5.41 -7.26
N ARG A 93 -6.64 4.44 -6.34
CA ARG A 93 -5.96 4.63 -5.06
C ARG A 93 -4.45 4.63 -5.25
N VAL A 94 -3.80 5.66 -4.72
CA VAL A 94 -2.34 5.80 -4.74
C VAL A 94 -1.71 4.87 -3.70
N ALA A 95 -0.62 4.20 -4.06
CA ALA A 95 0.16 3.32 -3.19
C ALA A 95 1.64 3.72 -3.14
N ALA A 96 2.34 3.26 -2.10
CA ALA A 96 3.80 3.32 -2.09
C ALA A 96 4.40 2.67 -3.35
N GLY A 97 5.44 3.29 -3.89
CA GLY A 97 6.13 2.91 -5.12
C GLY A 97 5.39 3.27 -6.41
N ASP A 98 4.23 3.95 -6.35
CA ASP A 98 3.64 4.52 -7.56
C ASP A 98 4.52 5.63 -8.12
N ILE A 99 4.62 5.63 -9.45
CA ILE A 99 5.20 6.72 -10.23
C ILE A 99 4.02 7.59 -10.65
N VAL A 100 4.09 8.86 -10.30
CA VAL A 100 3.02 9.82 -10.52
C VAL A 100 3.49 10.94 -11.43
N ASP A 101 2.61 11.39 -12.29
CA ASP A 101 2.78 12.60 -13.10
C ASP A 101 1.95 13.72 -12.48
N PHE A 102 2.58 14.88 -12.33
CA PHE A 102 2.05 16.04 -11.65
C PHE A 102 2.52 17.32 -12.35
N GLU A 103 1.93 18.47 -12.03
CA GLU A 103 2.29 19.76 -12.65
C GLU A 103 3.80 20.09 -12.55
N TYR A 104 4.45 19.63 -11.47
CA TYR A 104 5.89 19.82 -11.23
C TYR A 104 6.78 18.70 -11.81
N GLY A 105 6.21 17.74 -12.54
CA GLY A 105 6.91 16.64 -13.19
C GLY A 105 6.63 15.27 -12.59
N ILE A 106 7.53 14.32 -12.88
CA ILE A 106 7.41 12.92 -12.46
C ILE A 106 7.95 12.74 -11.05
N GLY A 107 7.13 12.17 -10.17
CA GLY A 107 7.49 11.86 -8.79
C GLY A 107 7.25 10.40 -8.42
N ILE A 108 7.80 10.01 -7.27
CA ILE A 108 7.63 8.67 -6.70
C ILE A 108 7.01 8.77 -5.32
N VAL A 109 5.94 8.01 -5.12
CA VAL A 109 5.24 7.93 -3.83
C VAL A 109 5.99 6.99 -2.90
N PHE A 110 6.28 7.44 -1.69
CA PHE A 110 6.91 6.61 -0.66
C PHE A 110 6.28 6.86 0.72
N GLN A 111 6.52 5.93 1.64
CA GLN A 111 6.15 6.09 3.04
C GLN A 111 7.36 6.62 3.82
N ASP A 112 7.24 7.82 4.36
CA ASP A 112 8.27 8.42 5.21
C ASP A 112 8.11 7.92 6.65
N GLU A 113 9.06 7.08 7.10
CA GLU A 113 9.03 6.49 8.44
C GLU A 113 9.11 7.54 9.55
N LYS A 114 9.87 8.63 9.33
CA LYS A 114 10.08 9.69 10.34
C LYS A 114 8.78 10.40 10.70
N THR A 115 7.94 10.65 9.70
CA THR A 115 6.67 11.34 9.88
C THR A 115 5.46 10.41 9.83
N SER A 116 5.69 9.11 9.60
CA SER A 116 4.64 8.09 9.44
C SER A 116 3.57 8.47 8.40
N SER A 117 4.01 8.96 7.24
CA SER A 117 3.13 9.54 6.21
C SER A 117 3.50 9.14 4.79
N PHE A 118 2.57 9.35 3.85
CA PHE A 118 2.87 9.23 2.42
C PHE A 118 3.34 10.57 1.86
N LYS A 119 4.46 10.53 1.15
CA LYS A 119 5.06 11.68 0.47
C LYS A 119 5.38 11.34 -0.98
N ILE A 120 5.63 12.37 -1.76
CA ILE A 120 6.07 12.28 -3.14
C ILE A 120 7.47 12.90 -3.23
N GLU A 121 8.40 12.13 -3.76
CA GLU A 121 9.77 12.55 -4.06
C GLU A 121 9.88 12.99 -5.52
N PHE A 122 10.60 14.08 -5.79
CA PHE A 122 10.78 14.66 -7.13
C PHE A 122 12.23 15.13 -7.34
N ASP A 123 12.61 15.37 -8.60
CA ASP A 123 13.92 15.91 -9.01
C ASP A 123 14.04 17.41 -8.74
N THR A 124 13.86 17.84 -7.49
CA THR A 124 13.89 19.25 -7.16
C THR A 124 14.62 19.50 -5.85
N ASP A 125 15.20 20.69 -5.70
CA ASP A 125 15.77 21.15 -4.43
C ASP A 125 14.70 21.47 -3.37
N VAL A 126 13.42 21.16 -3.65
CA VAL A 126 12.29 21.40 -2.77
C VAL A 126 12.02 20.17 -1.90
N ASP A 127 11.59 20.39 -0.66
CA ASP A 127 11.21 19.31 0.24
C ASP A 127 10.12 18.42 -0.37
N ASN A 128 10.21 17.11 -0.09
CA ASN A 128 9.21 16.12 -0.47
C ASN A 128 7.79 16.55 -0.10
N LEU A 129 6.88 16.45 -1.05
CA LEU A 129 5.51 16.91 -0.88
C LEU A 129 4.67 15.87 -0.16
N TRP A 130 3.81 16.31 0.77
CA TRP A 130 2.84 15.43 1.41
C TRP A 130 1.76 15.02 0.40
N LEU A 131 1.45 13.72 0.32
CA LEU A 131 0.46 13.22 -0.64
C LEU A 131 -0.95 13.79 -0.41
N TYR A 132 -1.27 14.24 0.81
CA TYR A 132 -2.56 14.85 1.16
C TYR A 132 -2.58 16.38 1.03
N CYS A 133 -1.57 17.00 0.42
CA CYS A 133 -1.56 18.45 0.21
C CYS A 133 -2.73 18.85 -0.72
N PRO A 134 -3.52 19.89 -0.41
CA PRO A 134 -4.59 20.36 -1.28
C PRO A 134 -4.14 20.67 -2.71
N ASP A 135 -2.90 21.10 -2.89
CA ASP A 135 -2.32 21.39 -4.21
C ASP A 135 -2.17 20.11 -5.06
N VAL A 136 -2.05 18.95 -4.42
CA VAL A 136 -1.95 17.63 -5.09
C VAL A 136 -3.33 17.14 -5.54
N ASP A 137 -4.39 17.60 -4.88
CA ASP A 137 -5.75 17.11 -5.02
C ASP A 137 -6.30 17.48 -6.42
N ASN A 138 -6.54 16.47 -7.26
CA ASN A 138 -7.00 16.52 -8.67
C ASN A 138 -5.95 16.73 -9.78
N CYS A 139 -4.69 17.02 -9.48
CA CYS A 139 -3.66 17.19 -10.52
C CYS A 139 -2.72 15.96 -10.66
N LEU A 140 -2.72 15.07 -9.66
CA LEU A 140 -1.91 13.86 -9.64
C LEU A 140 -2.51 12.76 -10.51
N LYS A 141 -1.68 12.14 -11.36
CA LYS A 141 -2.02 10.96 -12.15
C LYS A 141 -1.04 9.83 -11.88
N ILE A 142 -1.52 8.62 -11.60
CA ILE A 142 -0.65 7.44 -11.57
C ILE A 142 -0.29 7.05 -13.00
N ILE A 143 1.00 6.94 -13.31
CA ILE A 143 1.49 6.54 -14.65
C ILE A 143 2.23 5.19 -14.63
N GLY A 144 2.50 4.64 -13.45
CA GLY A 144 3.14 3.34 -13.30
C GLY A 144 3.57 3.08 -11.86
N ASN A 145 4.45 2.09 -11.67
CA ASN A 145 5.13 1.85 -10.40
C ASN A 145 6.58 1.43 -10.62
N ILE A 146 7.42 1.62 -9.60
CA ILE A 146 8.87 1.37 -9.64
C ILE A 146 9.27 -0.09 -9.93
N TYR A 147 8.32 -1.04 -9.88
CA TYR A 147 8.61 -2.44 -10.17
C TYR A 147 8.20 -2.85 -11.59
N GLY A 148 6.98 -2.49 -11.99
CA GLY A 148 6.38 -2.85 -13.28
C GLY A 148 6.76 -1.91 -14.43
N ASN A 149 7.18 -0.68 -14.14
CA ASN A 149 7.41 0.36 -15.15
C ASN A 149 8.82 0.94 -15.02
N ARG A 150 9.84 0.09 -15.14
CA ARG A 150 11.24 0.48 -14.95
C ARG A 150 11.72 1.59 -15.87
N ASP A 151 11.15 1.66 -17.07
CA ASP A 151 11.49 2.67 -18.07
C ASP A 151 10.95 4.06 -17.71
N LEU A 152 9.97 4.12 -16.79
CA LEU A 152 9.42 5.38 -16.27
C LEU A 152 10.14 5.86 -15.00
N ILE A 153 11.06 5.06 -14.44
CA ILE A 153 11.79 5.43 -13.22
C ILE A 153 12.77 6.57 -13.57
N PRO A 154 12.62 7.75 -12.94
CA PRO A 154 13.51 8.87 -13.17
C PRO A 154 14.96 8.53 -12.82
N THR A 155 15.91 9.18 -13.50
CA THR A 155 17.35 8.90 -13.34
C THR A 155 17.88 9.23 -11.96
N TRP A 156 17.33 10.24 -11.29
CA TRP A 156 17.74 10.67 -9.94
C TRP A 156 17.34 9.68 -8.83
N TYR A 157 16.39 8.78 -9.09
CA TYR A 157 15.89 7.81 -8.11
C TYR A 157 16.68 6.49 -8.08
N ARG A 158 17.58 6.28 -9.05
CA ARG A 158 18.25 4.99 -9.27
C ARG A 158 19.42 4.73 -8.34
#